data_AF-A0A2E1V0F1-F1
#
_entry.id   AF-A0A2E1V0F1-F1
#
_cell.length_a   1.000
_cell.length_b   1.000
_cell.length_c   1.000
_cell.angle_alpha   90.00
_cell.angle_beta   90.00
_cell.angle_gamma   90.00
#
_symmetry.space_group_name_H-M   'P 1'
#
loop_
_entity.id
_entity.type
_entity.pdbx_description
1 polymer ?
#
loop_
_entity_poly.entity_id
_entity_poly.type
_entity_poly.pdbx_seq_one_letter_code
_entity_poly.pdbx_strand_id
1 'polypeptide(L)'
;MISFGRSAGAVLCRTLAVGVLLGFAACSQQSDEADSKIRVTEFAMAQRAASLEKVRPYGLYRQAGPSWEKLEMTPEELAAPGRRCIRQNNYWCVKTPPSERWRGQVGEDNSGHAIFADPVYSARAFARLMRNYRFMHEIITTRQLAMRYAPPSDCIGTLSYCPVTPATTIPEGWTRGSMDGKTVAYTESKPSSAFYRAQTSACATPVLYCPSGFNDSLTYASALAKAVGAYSIDQDIGLFDQSGLLHYTRAQQLYQAMARYEMGADYAVDPTLIRRGMVMEAQDYLTDKGRLH
;
A
#
# COMPACT_ATOMS: atom_id res chain seq x y z
N MET A 1 26.72 71.53 -6.78
CA MET A 1 26.37 70.10 -6.72
C MET A 1 27.62 69.32 -6.40
N ILE A 2 27.58 68.69 -5.22
CA ILE A 2 28.27 67.46 -4.81
C ILE A 2 29.80 67.46 -4.91
N SER A 3 30.36 67.58 -3.71
CA SER A 3 31.75 67.64 -3.28
C SER A 3 32.22 66.28 -2.76
N PHE A 4 33.53 66.22 -2.46
CA PHE A 4 34.30 65.24 -1.69
C PHE A 4 34.92 64.10 -2.52
N GLY A 5 36.21 63.81 -2.37
CA GLY A 5 37.19 64.35 -1.45
C GLY A 5 38.53 63.66 -1.62
N ARG A 6 39.56 64.49 -1.64
CA ARG A 6 41.01 64.22 -1.65
C ARG A 6 41.51 63.19 -0.64
N SER A 7 42.42 62.35 -1.14
CA SER A 7 43.79 62.08 -0.66
C SER A 7 44.19 62.59 0.73
N ALA A 8 44.79 61.70 1.52
CA ALA A 8 45.76 62.04 2.56
C ALA A 8 47.06 61.26 2.33
N GLY A 9 48.18 62.00 2.23
CA GLY A 9 49.49 61.47 2.64
C GLY A 9 49.51 61.30 4.18
N ALA A 10 50.55 60.78 4.81
CA ALA A 10 51.95 60.73 4.41
C ALA A 10 52.74 59.81 5.38
N VAL A 11 53.99 59.55 4.99
CA VAL A 11 55.18 59.40 5.85
C VAL A 11 55.47 58.03 6.49
N LEU A 12 56.39 57.35 5.80
CA LEU A 12 57.69 56.85 6.28
C LEU A 12 57.73 55.81 7.42
N CYS A 13 57.96 54.55 7.03
CA CYS A 13 58.30 53.46 7.92
C CYS A 13 59.84 53.31 8.00
N ARG A 14 60.38 53.41 9.22
CA ARG A 14 61.77 53.08 9.57
C ARG A 14 61.82 51.67 10.16
N THR A 15 62.66 50.83 9.53
CA THR A 15 63.56 49.80 10.12
C THR A 15 63.07 48.79 11.18
N LEU A 16 63.27 47.51 10.80
CA LEU A 16 63.83 46.38 11.59
C LEU A 16 63.19 45.99 12.93
N ALA A 17 62.56 44.81 12.96
CA ALA A 17 63.12 43.65 13.66
C ALA A 17 62.24 42.41 13.45
N VAL A 18 62.89 41.33 13.02
CA VAL A 18 62.38 39.97 12.90
C VAL A 18 62.09 39.40 14.29
N GLY A 19 60.95 38.73 14.45
CA GLY A 19 60.59 38.05 15.69
C GLY A 19 59.37 37.15 15.53
N VAL A 20 59.61 35.95 14.99
CA VAL A 20 58.93 34.66 15.26
C VAL A 20 57.55 34.76 15.95
N LEU A 21 56.47 34.45 15.21
CA LEU A 21 55.22 33.81 15.70
C LEU A 21 54.19 33.68 14.54
N LEU A 22 54.55 32.98 13.47
CA LEU A 22 53.61 32.51 12.45
C LEU A 22 53.86 31.02 12.25
N GLY A 23 53.24 30.18 13.08
CA GLY A 23 53.45 28.74 13.00
C GLY A 23 52.35 27.84 13.57
N PHE A 24 51.27 28.38 14.16
CA PHE A 24 50.28 27.52 14.82
C PHE A 24 48.80 27.83 14.57
N ALA A 25 48.46 28.75 13.65
CA ALA A 25 47.04 29.05 13.35
C ALA A 25 46.53 28.46 12.01
N ALA A 26 47.41 27.97 11.13
CA ALA A 26 47.00 27.43 9.83
C ALA A 26 46.74 25.90 9.83
N CYS A 27 47.14 25.19 10.89
CA CYS A 27 46.95 23.74 10.99
C CYS A 27 45.67 23.32 11.73
N SER A 28 44.97 24.24 12.42
CA SER A 28 43.72 23.89 13.12
C SER A 28 42.48 24.04 12.23
N GLN A 29 42.45 25.01 11.31
CA GLN A 29 41.28 25.17 10.41
C GLN A 29 41.19 24.05 9.36
N GLN A 30 42.34 23.53 8.90
CA GLN A 30 42.35 22.51 7.86
C GLN A 30 42.00 21.11 8.41
N SER A 31 42.31 20.84 9.69
CA SER A 31 41.88 19.63 10.38
C SER A 31 40.38 19.64 10.67
N ASP A 32 39.85 20.78 11.13
CA ASP A 32 38.43 20.90 11.51
C ASP A 32 37.51 20.82 10.28
N GLU A 33 37.91 21.41 9.15
CA GLU A 33 37.12 21.34 7.92
C GLU A 33 37.16 19.94 7.28
N ALA A 34 38.31 19.26 7.34
CA ALA A 34 38.46 17.88 6.86
C ALA A 34 37.70 16.88 7.74
N ASP A 35 37.80 17.01 9.06
CA ASP A 35 37.08 16.17 10.03
C ASP A 35 35.56 16.38 9.93
N SER A 36 35.11 17.62 9.75
CA SER A 36 33.68 17.91 9.51
C SER A 36 33.18 17.31 8.19
N LYS A 37 33.95 17.41 7.10
CA LYS A 37 33.59 16.82 5.80
C LYS A 37 33.53 15.30 5.87
N ILE A 38 34.50 14.66 6.54
CA ILE A 38 34.53 13.20 6.75
C ILE A 38 33.30 12.77 7.54
N ARG A 39 32.98 13.46 8.65
CA ARG A 39 31.81 13.15 9.49
C ARG A 39 30.48 13.35 8.75
N VAL A 40 30.37 14.37 7.89
CA VAL A 40 29.20 14.59 7.03
C VAL A 40 29.08 13.47 5.98
N THR A 41 30.18 13.04 5.37
CA THR A 41 30.15 11.92 4.41
C THR A 41 29.86 10.57 5.07
N GLU A 42 30.41 10.28 6.25
CA GLU A 42 30.11 9.06 7.00
C GLU A 42 28.65 9.03 7.44
N PHE A 43 28.13 10.15 7.94
CA PHE A 43 26.72 10.26 8.29
C PHE A 43 25.83 10.09 7.06
N ALA A 44 26.18 10.70 5.93
CA ALA A 44 25.43 10.55 4.67
C ALA A 44 25.51 9.11 4.11
N MET A 45 26.65 8.43 4.26
CA MET A 45 26.81 7.04 3.87
C MET A 45 26.06 6.09 4.80
N ALA A 46 26.09 6.32 6.11
CA ALA A 46 25.31 5.57 7.09
C ALA A 46 23.80 5.77 6.88
N GLN A 47 23.36 6.99 6.58
CA GLN A 47 21.96 7.29 6.26
C GLN A 47 21.53 6.64 4.93
N ARG A 48 22.43 6.56 3.92
CA ARG A 48 22.19 5.79 2.69
C ARG A 48 22.15 4.29 2.94
N ALA A 49 23.05 3.74 3.75
CA ALA A 49 23.06 2.33 4.11
C ALA A 49 21.79 1.94 4.88
N ALA A 50 21.38 2.74 5.86
CA ALA A 50 20.10 2.59 6.56
C ALA A 50 18.88 2.71 5.62
N SER A 51 19.00 3.49 4.54
CA SER A 51 17.95 3.57 3.50
C SER A 51 17.92 2.37 2.56
N LEU A 52 19.00 1.58 2.47
CA LEU A 52 19.03 0.32 1.73
C LEU A 52 18.50 -0.85 2.57
N GLU A 53 18.59 -0.75 3.90
CA GLU A 53 17.97 -1.71 4.83
C GLU A 53 16.45 -1.57 4.93
N LYS A 54 15.88 -0.45 4.48
CA LYS A 54 14.44 -0.18 4.59
C LYS A 54 13.78 -0.01 3.23
N VAL A 55 12.67 -0.71 3.04
CA VAL A 55 11.75 -0.53 1.94
C VAL A 55 10.81 0.64 2.26
N ARG A 56 10.50 1.44 1.25
CA ARG A 56 9.58 2.59 1.34
C ARG A 56 8.41 2.42 0.38
N PRO A 57 7.33 1.72 0.78
CA PRO A 57 6.16 1.54 -0.06
C PRO A 57 5.57 2.90 -0.49
N TYR A 58 5.48 3.13 -1.80
CA TYR A 58 5.07 4.43 -2.34
C TYR A 58 3.61 4.78 -1.98
N GLY A 59 3.41 5.94 -1.37
CA GLY A 59 2.07 6.43 -1.04
C GLY A 59 1.40 5.67 0.11
N LEU A 60 2.16 5.02 0.98
CA LEU A 60 1.69 4.52 2.27
C LEU A 60 2.24 5.33 3.44
N TYR A 61 1.39 5.47 4.45
CA TYR A 61 1.70 6.10 5.72
C TYR A 61 1.35 5.16 6.86
N ARG A 62 2.09 5.29 7.98
CA ARG A 62 1.79 4.64 9.25
C ARG A 62 1.37 5.69 10.28
N GLN A 63 0.46 5.32 11.16
CA GLN A 63 0.09 6.16 12.30
C GLN A 63 1.26 6.24 13.30
N ALA A 64 1.65 7.47 13.65
CA ALA A 64 2.67 7.81 14.63
C ALA A 64 2.06 8.82 15.63
N GLY A 65 1.37 8.30 16.64
CA GLY A 65 0.59 9.12 17.58
C GLY A 65 -0.53 9.88 16.85
N PRO A 66 -0.58 11.23 16.94
CA PRO A 66 -1.58 12.04 16.24
C PRO A 66 -1.24 12.30 14.76
N SER A 67 -0.02 11.98 14.31
CA SER A 67 0.45 12.25 12.95
C SER A 67 0.55 10.99 12.09
N TRP A 68 0.60 11.20 10.78
CA TRP A 68 0.88 10.17 9.78
C TRP A 68 2.29 10.37 9.22
N GLU A 69 3.10 9.34 9.25
CA GLU A 69 4.46 9.36 8.73
C GLU A 69 4.58 8.43 7.52
N LYS A 70 5.44 8.76 6.56
CA LYS A 70 5.68 7.88 5.41
C LYS A 70 6.16 6.52 5.91
N LEU A 71 5.57 5.46 5.38
CA LEU A 71 5.89 4.11 5.79
C LEU A 71 7.33 3.76 5.37
N GLU A 72 8.14 3.37 6.34
CA GLU A 72 9.39 2.65 6.13
C GLU A 72 9.27 1.29 6.83
N MET A 73 9.79 0.24 6.22
CA MET A 73 9.77 -1.12 6.77
C MET A 73 11.09 -1.84 6.47
N THR A 74 11.58 -2.67 7.38
CA THR A 74 12.64 -3.63 7.02
C THR A 74 12.08 -4.74 6.11
N PRO A 75 12.92 -5.46 5.35
CA PRO A 75 12.51 -6.65 4.60
C PRO A 75 11.78 -7.69 5.48
N GLU A 76 12.22 -7.88 6.72
CA GLU A 76 11.61 -8.82 7.67
C GLU A 76 10.21 -8.36 8.09
N GLU A 77 10.05 -7.07 8.41
CA GLU A 77 8.73 -6.50 8.71
C GLU A 77 7.80 -6.61 7.50
N LEU A 78 8.30 -6.33 6.30
CA LEU A 78 7.54 -6.47 5.06
C LEU A 78 7.20 -7.94 4.77
N ALA A 79 8.03 -8.89 5.20
CA ALA A 79 7.82 -10.33 5.06
C ALA A 79 6.74 -10.88 6.01
N ALA A 80 6.50 -10.21 7.14
CA ALA A 80 5.61 -10.66 8.21
C ALA A 80 4.16 -10.94 7.75
N PRO A 81 3.41 -11.80 8.49
CA PRO A 81 1.98 -12.00 8.27
C PRO A 81 1.20 -10.67 8.26
N GLY A 82 0.15 -10.58 7.45
CA GLY A 82 -0.65 -9.34 7.32
C GLY A 82 -0.03 -8.27 6.41
N ARG A 83 1.19 -8.47 5.86
CA ARG A 83 1.86 -7.50 4.97
C ARG A 83 1.86 -7.85 3.50
N ARG A 84 1.12 -8.89 3.12
CA ARG A 84 0.97 -9.38 1.73
C ARG A 84 0.66 -8.24 0.75
N CYS A 85 -0.40 -7.49 1.02
CA CYS A 85 -0.93 -6.48 0.12
C CYS A 85 0.00 -5.28 -0.05
N ILE A 86 0.73 -4.91 1.01
CA ILE A 86 1.80 -3.90 0.95
C ILE A 86 2.95 -4.39 0.05
N ARG A 87 3.43 -5.62 0.28
CA ARG A 87 4.54 -6.22 -0.46
C ARG A 87 4.24 -6.42 -1.96
N GLN A 88 2.98 -6.45 -2.34
CA GLN A 88 2.51 -6.66 -3.71
C GLN A 88 2.18 -5.36 -4.46
N ASN A 89 2.41 -4.19 -3.85
CA ASN A 89 1.89 -2.91 -4.33
C ASN A 89 0.37 -2.96 -4.61
N ASN A 90 -0.37 -3.68 -3.77
CA ASN A 90 -1.78 -3.96 -3.94
C ASN A 90 -2.55 -3.55 -2.69
N TYR A 91 -2.73 -2.25 -2.45
CA TYR A 91 -3.20 -1.73 -1.16
C TYR A 91 -4.67 -2.02 -0.84
N TRP A 92 -5.38 -2.63 -1.77
CA TRP A 92 -6.74 -3.14 -1.58
C TRP A 92 -6.81 -4.66 -1.62
N CYS A 93 -5.71 -5.39 -1.81
CA CYS A 93 -5.73 -6.85 -1.95
C CYS A 93 -6.61 -7.36 -3.12
N VAL A 94 -6.61 -6.64 -4.25
CA VAL A 94 -7.36 -7.02 -5.46
C VAL A 94 -6.88 -8.36 -6.01
N LYS A 95 -7.80 -9.27 -6.35
CA LYS A 95 -7.50 -10.55 -7.00
C LYS A 95 -7.23 -10.40 -8.49
N THR A 96 -6.38 -11.25 -9.06
CA THR A 96 -6.27 -11.42 -10.52
C THR A 96 -7.60 -11.93 -11.08
N PRO A 97 -8.14 -11.33 -12.17
CA PRO A 97 -9.31 -11.88 -12.83
C PRO A 97 -8.98 -13.22 -13.52
N PRO A 98 -9.92 -14.16 -13.65
CA PRO A 98 -9.61 -15.51 -14.15
C PRO A 98 -9.03 -15.59 -15.57
N SER A 99 -9.42 -14.69 -16.46
CA SER A 99 -9.11 -14.75 -17.90
C SER A 99 -8.31 -13.55 -18.42
N GLU A 100 -7.88 -12.65 -17.54
CA GLU A 100 -7.19 -11.43 -17.93
C GLU A 100 -6.23 -10.94 -16.83
N ARG A 101 -5.48 -9.89 -17.11
CA ARG A 101 -4.61 -9.23 -16.14
C ARG A 101 -5.00 -7.78 -16.01
N TRP A 102 -4.91 -7.25 -14.79
CA TRP A 102 -5.03 -5.81 -14.60
C TRP A 102 -3.91 -5.08 -15.32
N ARG A 103 -4.20 -3.87 -15.81
CA ARG A 103 -3.16 -2.95 -16.30
C ARG A 103 -2.13 -2.72 -15.20
N GLY A 104 -0.85 -2.94 -15.52
CA GLY A 104 0.26 -2.81 -14.57
C GLY A 104 0.45 -3.99 -13.63
N GLN A 105 -0.33 -5.07 -13.78
CA GLN A 105 -0.08 -6.33 -13.09
C GLN A 105 1.14 -7.03 -13.66
N VAL A 106 2.08 -7.40 -12.80
CA VAL A 106 3.34 -8.07 -13.13
C VAL A 106 3.39 -9.52 -12.64
N GLY A 107 2.44 -9.92 -11.79
CA GLY A 107 2.36 -11.29 -11.29
C GLY A 107 1.12 -11.51 -10.44
N GLU A 108 1.08 -12.65 -9.76
CA GLU A 108 0.06 -13.02 -8.79
C GLU A 108 0.65 -13.93 -7.72
N ASP A 109 0.01 -13.99 -6.54
CA ASP A 109 0.42 -14.91 -5.48
C ASP A 109 -0.38 -16.21 -5.44
N ASN A 110 -0.03 -17.09 -4.49
CA ASN A 110 -0.69 -18.38 -4.31
C ASN A 110 -2.14 -18.30 -3.85
N SER A 111 -2.63 -17.13 -3.47
CA SER A 111 -4.04 -16.92 -3.15
C SER A 111 -4.73 -16.08 -4.23
N GLY A 112 -4.09 -15.90 -5.40
CA GLY A 112 -4.63 -15.17 -6.54
C GLY A 112 -4.63 -13.64 -6.38
N HIS A 113 -3.90 -13.06 -5.42
CA HIS A 113 -3.80 -11.60 -5.33
C HIS A 113 -2.86 -11.07 -6.41
N ALA A 114 -3.29 -10.02 -7.12
CA ALA A 114 -2.49 -9.39 -8.14
C ALA A 114 -1.26 -8.70 -7.54
N ILE A 115 -0.13 -8.79 -8.23
CA ILE A 115 1.11 -8.08 -7.92
C ILE A 115 1.26 -6.97 -8.96
N PHE A 116 1.40 -5.73 -8.50
CA PHE A 116 1.49 -4.56 -9.38
C PHE A 116 2.91 -3.98 -9.45
N ALA A 117 3.26 -3.45 -10.62
CA ALA A 117 4.52 -2.72 -10.80
C ALA A 117 4.60 -1.46 -9.92
N ASP A 118 3.46 -0.78 -9.75
CA ASP A 118 3.30 0.44 -8.96
C ASP A 118 1.92 0.45 -8.30
N PRO A 119 1.79 0.89 -7.04
CA PRO A 119 0.51 0.87 -6.33
C PRO A 119 -0.58 1.74 -6.96
N VAL A 120 -0.24 2.73 -7.80
CA VAL A 120 -1.24 3.49 -8.57
C VAL A 120 -2.08 2.57 -9.48
N TYR A 121 -1.48 1.49 -9.99
CA TYR A 121 -2.20 0.51 -10.81
C TYR A 121 -3.18 -0.32 -9.98
N SER A 122 -2.86 -0.61 -8.71
CA SER A 122 -3.81 -1.24 -7.79
C SER A 122 -4.99 -0.32 -7.46
N ALA A 123 -4.75 0.99 -7.32
CA ALA A 123 -5.82 1.98 -7.13
C ALA A 123 -6.73 2.05 -8.35
N ARG A 124 -6.15 2.00 -9.56
CA ARG A 124 -6.89 1.95 -10.82
C ARG A 124 -7.69 0.65 -10.96
N ALA A 125 -7.09 -0.50 -10.66
CA ALA A 125 -7.77 -1.80 -10.68
C ALA A 125 -8.93 -1.84 -9.68
N PHE A 126 -8.72 -1.32 -8.48
CA PHE A 126 -9.75 -1.22 -7.46
C PHE A 126 -10.89 -0.29 -7.88
N ALA A 127 -10.58 0.86 -8.50
CA ALA A 127 -11.61 1.73 -9.06
C ALA A 127 -12.46 1.03 -10.12
N ARG A 128 -11.81 0.24 -10.99
CA ARG A 128 -12.49 -0.55 -12.02
C ARG A 128 -13.39 -1.61 -11.39
N LEU A 129 -12.89 -2.29 -10.36
CA LEU A 129 -13.64 -3.29 -9.62
C LEU A 129 -14.91 -2.69 -8.98
N MET A 130 -14.84 -1.50 -8.40
CA MET A 130 -16.03 -0.82 -7.85
C MET A 130 -17.07 -0.51 -8.92
N ARG A 131 -16.63 -0.11 -10.12
CA ARG A 131 -17.53 0.09 -11.27
C ARG A 131 -18.20 -1.22 -11.67
N ASN A 132 -17.43 -2.28 -11.80
CA ASN A 132 -17.93 -3.62 -12.11
C ASN A 132 -18.95 -4.10 -11.08
N TYR A 133 -18.67 -3.90 -9.79
CA TYR A 133 -19.59 -4.23 -8.71
C TYR A 133 -20.91 -3.46 -8.85
N ARG A 134 -20.85 -2.17 -9.16
CA ARG A 134 -22.05 -1.36 -9.35
C ARG A 134 -22.88 -1.79 -10.56
N PHE A 135 -22.26 -1.98 -11.71
CA PHE A 135 -22.97 -2.07 -12.99
C PHE A 135 -23.14 -3.50 -13.52
N MET A 136 -22.32 -4.46 -13.11
CA MET A 136 -22.48 -5.88 -13.45
C MET A 136 -23.14 -6.70 -12.35
N HIS A 137 -23.05 -6.25 -11.09
CA HIS A 137 -23.52 -7.00 -9.93
C HIS A 137 -24.53 -6.24 -9.07
N GLU A 138 -24.94 -5.05 -9.51
CA GLU A 138 -25.97 -4.22 -8.84
C GLU A 138 -25.68 -3.95 -7.36
N ILE A 139 -24.40 -3.86 -7.01
CA ILE A 139 -23.96 -3.54 -5.65
C ILE A 139 -24.08 -2.04 -5.44
N ILE A 140 -24.96 -1.66 -4.52
CA ILE A 140 -25.25 -0.28 -4.19
C ILE A 140 -25.08 0.03 -2.71
N THR A 141 -25.10 -0.95 -1.80
CA THR A 141 -24.95 -0.73 -0.35
C THR A 141 -23.61 -1.19 0.20
N THR A 142 -23.17 -0.67 1.37
CA THR A 142 -21.91 -1.12 1.97
C THR A 142 -21.99 -2.55 2.49
N ARG A 143 -23.18 -3.03 2.88
CA ARG A 143 -23.41 -4.44 3.20
C ARG A 143 -23.11 -5.33 1.99
N GLN A 144 -23.70 -5.03 0.84
CA GLN A 144 -23.49 -5.80 -0.39
C GLN A 144 -22.02 -5.77 -0.82
N LEU A 145 -21.39 -4.60 -0.75
CA LEU A 145 -19.97 -4.43 -1.06
C LEU A 145 -19.09 -5.29 -0.15
N ALA A 146 -19.24 -5.17 1.17
CA ALA A 146 -18.42 -5.92 2.13
C ALA A 146 -18.65 -7.44 2.01
N MET A 147 -19.90 -7.88 1.84
CA MET A 147 -20.23 -9.30 1.68
C MET A 147 -19.64 -9.91 0.40
N ARG A 148 -19.52 -9.13 -0.68
CA ARG A 148 -18.85 -9.60 -1.90
C ARG A 148 -17.33 -9.52 -1.81
N TYR A 149 -16.81 -8.43 -1.24
CA TYR A 149 -15.39 -8.15 -1.23
C TYR A 149 -14.61 -9.03 -0.25
N ALA A 150 -15.15 -9.15 0.95
CA ALA A 150 -14.58 -9.89 2.06
C ALA A 150 -15.69 -10.74 2.71
N PRO A 151 -16.15 -11.81 2.05
CA PRO A 151 -17.26 -12.63 2.53
C PRO A 151 -16.91 -13.26 3.89
N PRO A 152 -17.90 -13.55 4.76
CA PRO A 152 -17.67 -14.16 6.07
C PRO A 152 -17.07 -15.57 6.00
N SER A 153 -17.15 -16.21 4.84
CA SER A 153 -16.51 -17.50 4.60
C SER A 153 -15.00 -17.38 4.40
N ASP A 154 -14.47 -16.21 4.04
CA ASP A 154 -13.03 -15.98 3.81
C ASP A 154 -12.42 -15.17 4.97
N CYS A 155 -11.13 -14.86 4.90
CA CYS A 155 -10.40 -14.14 5.94
C CYS A 155 -9.29 -13.24 5.39
N ILE A 156 -8.84 -12.28 6.20
CA ILE A 156 -7.64 -11.50 5.88
C ILE A 156 -6.41 -12.40 6.06
N GLY A 157 -5.55 -12.43 5.04
CA GLY A 157 -4.28 -13.16 5.09
C GLY A 157 -4.36 -14.64 4.70
N THR A 158 -5.50 -15.11 4.19
CA THR A 158 -5.76 -16.51 3.80
C THR A 158 -4.60 -17.20 3.12
N LEU A 159 -4.19 -18.35 3.64
CA LEU A 159 -3.18 -19.21 3.04
C LEU A 159 -3.85 -20.37 2.31
N SER A 160 -3.63 -20.48 1.00
CA SER A 160 -4.20 -21.58 0.21
C SER A 160 -3.35 -22.84 0.27
N TYR A 161 -4.03 -23.97 0.40
CA TYR A 161 -3.49 -25.32 0.43
C TYR A 161 -4.27 -26.24 -0.52
N CYS A 162 -3.59 -27.21 -1.13
CA CYS A 162 -4.23 -28.34 -1.79
C CYS A 162 -4.03 -29.62 -0.95
N PRO A 163 -4.97 -30.58 -1.02
CA PRO A 163 -4.72 -31.95 -0.58
C PRO A 163 -3.53 -32.57 -1.33
N VAL A 164 -2.66 -33.29 -0.63
CA VAL A 164 -1.51 -34.01 -1.25
C VAL A 164 -2.00 -35.15 -2.14
N THR A 165 -3.14 -35.75 -1.83
CA THR A 165 -3.75 -36.82 -2.65
C THR A 165 -5.26 -36.59 -2.80
N PRO A 166 -5.91 -37.10 -3.86
CA PRO A 166 -7.37 -37.05 -3.99
C PRO A 166 -8.14 -37.78 -2.88
N ALA A 167 -7.50 -38.71 -2.18
CA ALA A 167 -8.10 -39.48 -1.09
C ALA A 167 -8.05 -38.76 0.27
N THR A 168 -7.37 -37.61 0.35
CA THR A 168 -7.27 -36.84 1.59
C THR A 168 -8.64 -36.28 1.98
N THR A 169 -9.17 -36.76 3.10
CA THR A 169 -10.44 -36.30 3.65
C THR A 169 -10.32 -34.86 4.17
N ILE A 170 -11.18 -33.98 3.67
CA ILE A 170 -11.38 -32.65 4.24
C ILE A 170 -12.38 -32.78 5.40
N PRO A 171 -12.03 -32.33 6.62
CA PRO A 171 -12.91 -32.44 7.79
C PRO A 171 -14.32 -31.90 7.55
N GLU A 172 -15.34 -32.61 8.03
CA GLU A 172 -16.74 -32.22 7.86
C GLU A 172 -17.08 -30.92 8.59
N GLY A 173 -16.44 -30.65 9.72
CA GLY A 173 -16.68 -29.42 10.51
C GLY A 173 -16.07 -28.14 9.92
N TRP A 174 -15.35 -28.20 8.79
CA TRP A 174 -14.81 -27.01 8.15
C TRP A 174 -15.88 -26.28 7.33
N THR A 175 -15.88 -24.96 7.40
CA THR A 175 -16.78 -24.10 6.63
C THR A 175 -16.59 -24.36 5.13
N ARG A 176 -17.67 -24.47 4.37
CA ARG A 176 -17.63 -24.71 2.92
C ARG A 176 -18.22 -23.53 2.16
N GLY A 177 -17.62 -23.23 1.02
CA GLY A 177 -18.12 -22.26 0.06
C GLY A 177 -17.87 -22.71 -1.38
N SER A 178 -18.17 -21.81 -2.32
CA SER A 178 -17.88 -21.99 -3.74
C SER A 178 -16.99 -20.86 -4.22
N MET A 179 -15.94 -21.18 -4.97
CA MET A 179 -15.05 -20.22 -5.64
C MET A 179 -14.74 -20.77 -7.03
N ASP A 180 -15.05 -19.99 -8.07
CA ASP A 180 -14.84 -20.37 -9.47
C ASP A 180 -15.40 -21.75 -9.85
N GLY A 181 -16.59 -22.08 -9.32
CA GLY A 181 -17.26 -23.37 -9.56
C GLY A 181 -16.68 -24.55 -8.77
N LYS A 182 -15.69 -24.31 -7.91
CA LYS A 182 -15.08 -25.34 -7.04
C LYS A 182 -15.62 -25.24 -5.63
N THR A 183 -15.81 -26.39 -4.98
CA THR A 183 -16.00 -26.42 -3.52
C THR A 183 -14.70 -26.05 -2.84
N VAL A 184 -14.77 -25.06 -1.95
CA VAL A 184 -13.65 -24.60 -1.13
C VAL A 184 -13.96 -24.84 0.33
N ALA A 185 -12.99 -25.33 1.09
CA ALA A 185 -13.11 -25.44 2.54
C ALA A 185 -12.27 -24.36 3.23
N TYR A 186 -12.78 -23.85 4.34
CA TYR A 186 -12.13 -22.81 5.13
C TYR A 186 -11.96 -23.26 6.57
N THR A 187 -10.85 -22.89 7.19
CA THR A 187 -10.51 -23.35 8.53
C THR A 187 -9.61 -22.37 9.26
N GLU A 188 -9.83 -22.21 10.56
CA GLU A 188 -8.92 -21.49 11.47
C GLU A 188 -7.83 -22.42 12.03
N SER A 189 -7.91 -23.73 11.75
CA SER A 189 -6.90 -24.72 12.14
C SER A 189 -5.89 -24.91 11.02
N LYS A 190 -4.60 -24.81 11.35
CA LYS A 190 -3.53 -25.02 10.37
C LYS A 190 -3.65 -26.41 9.73
N PRO A 191 -3.72 -26.51 8.38
CA PRO A 191 -3.76 -27.80 7.70
C PRO A 191 -2.52 -28.65 8.05
N SER A 192 -2.74 -29.96 8.21
CA SER A 192 -1.67 -30.93 8.51
C SER A 192 -0.75 -31.16 7.31
N SER A 193 0.24 -32.05 7.46
CA SER A 193 1.11 -32.49 6.37
C SER A 193 0.38 -33.22 5.22
N ALA A 194 -0.90 -33.55 5.38
CA ALA A 194 -1.74 -34.07 4.31
C ALA A 194 -2.12 -32.99 3.27
N PHE A 195 -1.71 -31.74 3.49
CA PHE A 195 -1.95 -30.61 2.61
C PHE A 195 -0.64 -29.86 2.33
N TYR A 196 -0.51 -29.28 1.14
CA TYR A 196 0.65 -28.47 0.75
C TYR A 196 0.22 -27.10 0.23
N ARG A 197 1.09 -26.09 0.34
CA ARG A 197 0.82 -24.74 -0.17
C ARG A 197 0.79 -24.72 -1.69
N ALA A 198 -0.25 -24.15 -2.27
CA ALA A 198 -0.43 -24.09 -3.72
C ALA A 198 -1.28 -22.90 -4.12
N GLN A 199 -1.31 -22.59 -5.43
CA GLN A 199 -2.31 -21.67 -5.98
C GLN A 199 -3.71 -22.26 -5.83
N THR A 200 -4.69 -21.47 -5.39
CA THR A 200 -6.09 -21.91 -5.26
C THR A 200 -6.65 -22.46 -6.59
N SER A 201 -6.30 -21.83 -7.71
CA SER A 201 -6.68 -22.24 -9.06
C SER A 201 -6.12 -23.61 -9.47
N ALA A 202 -4.98 -24.02 -8.92
CA ALA A 202 -4.37 -25.31 -9.19
C ALA A 202 -5.01 -26.48 -8.40
N CYS A 203 -5.77 -26.18 -7.34
CA CYS A 203 -6.42 -27.20 -6.53
C CYS A 203 -7.81 -27.56 -7.08
N ALA A 204 -8.15 -28.85 -7.09
CA ALA A 204 -9.53 -29.29 -7.34
C ALA A 204 -10.46 -28.91 -6.16
N THR A 205 -10.00 -29.16 -4.93
CA THR A 205 -10.72 -28.84 -3.69
C THR A 205 -9.79 -28.07 -2.75
N PRO A 206 -9.60 -26.76 -2.97
CA PRO A 206 -8.69 -25.96 -2.16
C PRO A 206 -9.17 -25.86 -0.70
N VAL A 207 -8.19 -25.76 0.20
CA VAL A 207 -8.37 -25.42 1.61
C VAL A 207 -7.76 -24.06 1.88
N LEU A 208 -8.55 -23.16 2.46
CA LEU A 208 -8.20 -21.80 2.78
C LEU A 208 -8.04 -21.67 4.30
N TYR A 209 -6.78 -21.54 4.74
CA TYR A 209 -6.43 -21.42 6.14
C TYR A 209 -6.44 -19.95 6.60
N CYS A 210 -7.21 -19.70 7.66
CA CYS A 210 -7.50 -18.41 8.29
C CYS A 210 -6.84 -18.31 9.66
N PRO A 211 -5.53 -17.99 9.75
CA PRO A 211 -4.81 -17.93 11.02
C PRO A 211 -5.31 -16.85 11.98
N SER A 212 -6.10 -15.89 11.50
CA SER A 212 -6.57 -14.72 12.25
C SER A 212 -8.09 -14.65 12.36
N GLY A 213 -8.78 -15.75 12.09
CA GLY A 213 -10.24 -15.82 12.07
C GLY A 213 -10.85 -15.38 10.75
N PHE A 214 -12.16 -15.57 10.64
CA PHE A 214 -12.98 -15.21 9.49
C PHE A 214 -13.25 -13.70 9.41
N ASN A 215 -13.59 -13.22 8.22
CA ASN A 215 -14.00 -11.83 8.01
C ASN A 215 -15.29 -11.52 8.78
N ASP A 216 -15.29 -10.40 9.50
CA ASP A 216 -16.53 -9.79 10.00
C ASP A 216 -17.03 -8.75 8.99
N SER A 217 -17.77 -9.23 7.98
CA SER A 217 -18.26 -8.39 6.89
C SER A 217 -19.28 -7.34 7.35
N LEU A 218 -19.96 -7.52 8.49
CA LEU A 218 -20.89 -6.54 9.03
C LEU A 218 -20.16 -5.39 9.71
N THR A 219 -19.11 -5.70 10.48
CA THR A 219 -18.20 -4.68 11.00
C THR A 219 -17.50 -3.94 9.87
N TYR A 220 -17.08 -4.64 8.81
CA TYR A 220 -16.54 -4.01 7.62
C TYR A 220 -17.54 -3.06 6.97
N ALA A 221 -18.76 -3.53 6.67
CA ALA A 221 -19.82 -2.72 6.07
C ALA A 221 -20.12 -1.45 6.90
N SER A 222 -20.10 -1.57 8.22
CA SER A 222 -20.33 -0.47 9.16
C SER A 222 -19.20 0.57 9.12
N ALA A 223 -17.95 0.12 9.07
CA ALA A 223 -16.80 1.00 8.90
C ALA A 223 -16.86 1.76 7.57
N LEU A 224 -17.26 1.08 6.49
CA LEU A 224 -17.45 1.69 5.18
C LEU A 224 -18.59 2.72 5.17
N ALA A 225 -19.74 2.40 5.77
CA ALA A 225 -20.88 3.31 5.86
C ALA A 225 -20.49 4.59 6.59
N LYS A 226 -19.81 4.46 7.74
CA LYS A 226 -19.28 5.59 8.50
C LYS A 226 -18.31 6.44 7.68
N ALA A 227 -17.40 5.81 6.92
CA ALA A 227 -16.40 6.53 6.14
C ALA A 227 -17.00 7.42 5.05
N VAL A 228 -18.11 6.97 4.42
CA VAL A 228 -18.80 7.72 3.36
C VAL A 228 -19.97 8.58 3.89
N GLY A 229 -20.16 8.65 5.21
CA GLY A 229 -21.24 9.40 5.84
C GLY A 229 -22.64 8.82 5.57
N ALA A 230 -22.74 7.51 5.33
CA ALA A 230 -24.02 6.81 5.24
C ALA A 230 -24.58 6.54 6.65
N TYR A 231 -25.91 6.68 6.83
CA TYR A 231 -26.59 6.45 8.10
C TYR A 231 -26.86 4.96 8.38
N SER A 232 -26.79 4.12 7.35
CA SER A 232 -27.01 2.67 7.45
C SER A 232 -26.14 1.92 6.45
N ILE A 233 -25.80 0.67 6.76
CA ILE A 233 -25.09 -0.23 5.84
C ILE A 233 -25.94 -0.68 4.65
N ASP A 234 -27.26 -0.43 4.71
CA ASP A 234 -28.23 -0.71 3.65
C ASP A 234 -28.63 0.54 2.85
N GLN A 235 -28.03 1.70 3.17
CA GLN A 235 -28.19 2.89 2.35
C GLN A 235 -27.40 2.74 1.03
N ASP A 236 -27.95 3.28 -0.07
CA ASP A 236 -27.17 3.49 -1.29
C ASP A 236 -25.91 4.30 -0.94
N ILE A 237 -24.75 3.73 -1.21
CA ILE A 237 -23.45 4.35 -0.98
C ILE A 237 -23.39 5.68 -1.72
N GLY A 238 -23.98 5.78 -2.92
CA GLY A 238 -23.89 6.95 -3.80
C GLY A 238 -22.52 7.08 -4.44
N LEU A 239 -21.84 5.96 -4.71
CA LEU A 239 -20.48 5.94 -5.27
C LEU A 239 -20.45 6.40 -6.73
N PHE A 240 -21.51 6.10 -7.48
CA PHE A 240 -21.70 6.53 -8.86
C PHE A 240 -23.03 7.28 -8.98
N ASP A 241 -23.07 8.31 -9.83
CA ASP A 241 -24.31 8.99 -10.16
C ASP A 241 -25.14 8.22 -11.21
N GLN A 242 -26.29 8.77 -11.58
CA GLN A 242 -27.19 8.17 -12.58
C GLN A 242 -26.57 8.08 -13.99
N SER A 243 -25.57 8.90 -14.29
CA SER A 243 -24.82 8.86 -15.55
C SER A 243 -23.62 7.90 -15.49
N GLY A 244 -23.41 7.24 -14.34
CA GLY A 244 -22.30 6.34 -14.08
C GLY A 244 -20.97 7.04 -13.83
N LEU A 245 -20.97 8.34 -13.53
CA LEU A 245 -19.77 9.07 -13.14
C LEU A 245 -19.45 8.81 -11.66
N LEU A 246 -18.18 8.64 -11.36
CA LEU A 246 -17.69 8.36 -10.02
C LEU A 246 -17.73 9.62 -9.14
N HIS A 247 -18.32 9.52 -7.95
CA HIS A 247 -18.29 10.60 -6.97
C HIS A 247 -16.94 10.62 -6.22
N TYR A 248 -15.93 11.28 -6.79
CA TYR A 248 -14.53 11.24 -6.35
C TYR A 248 -14.28 11.40 -4.84
N THR A 249 -14.89 12.38 -4.17
CA THR A 249 -14.67 12.59 -2.72
C THR A 249 -15.10 11.37 -1.89
N ARG A 250 -16.28 10.84 -2.22
CA ARG A 250 -16.88 9.70 -1.57
C ARG A 250 -16.12 8.41 -1.88
N ALA A 251 -15.73 8.25 -3.14
CA ALA A 251 -14.87 7.14 -3.57
C ALA A 251 -13.53 7.16 -2.83
N GLN A 252 -12.87 8.31 -2.72
CA GLN A 252 -11.62 8.44 -1.98
C GLN A 252 -11.78 8.03 -0.51
N GLN A 253 -12.85 8.48 0.17
CA GLN A 253 -13.16 8.09 1.55
C GLN A 253 -13.37 6.58 1.69
N LEU A 254 -14.17 5.99 0.79
CA LEU A 254 -14.42 4.55 0.75
C LEU A 254 -13.12 3.77 0.54
N TYR A 255 -12.27 4.21 -0.38
CA TYR A 255 -11.04 3.50 -0.75
C TYR A 255 -10.01 3.57 0.37
N GLN A 256 -9.93 4.71 1.08
CA GLN A 256 -9.11 4.81 2.28
C GLN A 256 -9.62 3.88 3.39
N ALA A 257 -10.93 3.78 3.57
CA ALA A 257 -11.52 2.89 4.58
C ALA A 257 -11.31 1.41 4.25
N MET A 258 -11.47 1.01 2.98
CA MET A 258 -11.18 -0.36 2.55
C MET A 258 -9.70 -0.70 2.71
N ALA A 259 -8.79 0.17 2.25
CA ALA A 259 -7.36 -0.03 2.43
C ALA A 259 -6.95 -0.20 3.92
N ARG A 260 -7.56 0.59 4.82
CA ARG A 260 -7.37 0.46 6.28
C ARG A 260 -7.88 -0.87 6.82
N TYR A 261 -9.00 -1.37 6.32
CA TYR A 261 -9.52 -2.65 6.75
C TYR A 261 -8.58 -3.79 6.32
N GLU A 262 -8.12 -3.76 5.06
CA GLU A 262 -7.26 -4.80 4.48
C GLU A 262 -5.82 -4.82 5.06
N MET A 263 -5.24 -3.65 5.36
CA MET A 263 -3.85 -3.54 5.82
C MET A 263 -3.70 -3.29 7.33
N GLY A 264 -4.79 -2.93 8.00
CA GLY A 264 -4.84 -2.54 9.41
C GLY A 264 -5.05 -1.03 9.61
N ALA A 265 -5.68 -0.67 10.74
CA ALA A 265 -6.07 0.70 11.07
C ALA A 265 -4.89 1.68 11.16
N ASP A 266 -3.70 1.18 11.46
CA ASP A 266 -2.45 1.96 11.56
C ASP A 266 -1.90 2.39 10.19
N TYR A 267 -2.54 2.00 9.08
CA TYR A 267 -2.07 2.32 7.73
C TYR A 267 -3.01 3.30 7.03
N ALA A 268 -2.44 4.16 6.19
CA ALA A 268 -3.21 5.02 5.30
C ALA A 268 -2.55 5.11 3.93
N VAL A 269 -3.39 5.12 2.89
CA VAL A 269 -2.96 5.37 1.51
C VAL A 269 -3.06 6.86 1.20
N ASP A 270 -2.07 7.39 0.50
CA ASP A 270 -2.02 8.76 0.01
C ASP A 270 -3.29 9.08 -0.82
N PRO A 271 -4.07 10.09 -0.43
CA PRO A 271 -5.23 10.54 -1.20
C PRO A 271 -4.92 10.83 -2.68
N THR A 272 -3.73 11.33 -2.97
CA THR A 272 -3.27 11.67 -4.32
C THR A 272 -3.04 10.41 -5.15
N LEU A 273 -2.50 9.35 -4.55
CA LEU A 273 -2.34 8.05 -5.20
C LEU A 273 -3.70 7.47 -5.59
N ILE A 274 -4.66 7.52 -4.66
CA ILE A 274 -6.05 7.07 -4.90
C ILE A 274 -6.67 7.85 -6.06
N ARG A 275 -6.53 9.19 -6.04
CA ARG A 275 -7.06 10.06 -7.09
C ARG A 275 -6.46 9.76 -8.46
N ARG A 276 -5.15 9.54 -8.54
CA ARG A 276 -4.49 9.15 -9.80
C ARG A 276 -5.06 7.85 -10.34
N GLY A 277 -5.25 6.84 -9.49
CA GLY A 277 -5.89 5.57 -9.88
C GLY A 277 -7.32 5.75 -10.41
N MET A 278 -8.15 6.55 -9.72
CA MET A 278 -9.51 6.85 -10.17
C MET A 278 -9.54 7.59 -11.53
N VAL A 279 -8.64 8.54 -11.75
CA VAL A 279 -8.55 9.27 -13.03
C VAL A 279 -8.12 8.33 -14.16
N MET A 280 -7.16 7.43 -13.91
CA MET A 280 -6.75 6.43 -14.90
C MET A 280 -7.91 5.49 -15.26
N GLU A 281 -8.70 5.04 -14.27
CA GLU A 281 -9.90 4.23 -14.54
C GLU A 281 -10.93 4.99 -15.37
N ALA A 282 -11.21 6.24 -15.03
CA ALA A 282 -12.18 7.05 -15.76
C ALA A 282 -11.75 7.27 -17.22
N GLN A 283 -10.46 7.50 -17.47
CA GLN A 283 -9.90 7.59 -18.83
C GLN A 283 -10.07 6.28 -19.61
N ASP A 284 -9.79 5.15 -18.95
CA ASP A 284 -9.95 3.83 -19.56
C ASP A 284 -11.43 3.54 -19.85
N TYR A 285 -12.35 3.88 -18.95
CA TYR A 285 -13.80 3.73 -19.16
C TYR A 285 -14.31 4.50 -20.38
N LEU A 286 -13.85 5.74 -20.56
CA LEU A 286 -14.19 6.55 -21.73
C LEU A 286 -13.59 5.98 -23.02
N THR A 287 -12.35 5.51 -22.97
CA THR A 287 -11.63 4.93 -24.13
C THR A 287 -12.24 3.59 -24.56
N ASP A 288 -12.65 2.77 -23.59
CA ASP A 288 -13.28 1.47 -23.79
C ASP A 288 -14.78 1.57 -24.16
N LYS A 289 -15.28 2.78 -24.45
CA LYS A 289 -16.69 3.08 -24.76
C LYS A 289 -17.67 2.52 -23.71
N GLY A 290 -17.28 2.58 -22.45
CA GLY A 290 -18.10 2.13 -21.33
C GLY A 290 -18.19 0.61 -21.15
N ARG A 291 -17.35 -0.18 -21.84
CA ARG A 291 -17.26 -1.63 -21.58
C ARG A 291 -16.99 -1.86 -20.09
N LEU A 292 -17.56 -2.91 -19.52
CA LEU A 292 -17.27 -3.44 -18.18
C LEU A 292 -16.41 -4.70 -18.34
N HIS A 293 -15.53 -4.97 -17.38
CA HIS A 293 -14.59 -6.12 -17.45
C HIS A 293 -14.86 -7.10 -16.31
#